data_AF-A0A662X2E1-F1
#
_entry.id   AF-A0A662X2E1-F1
#
_cell.length_a   1.000
_cell.length_b   1.000
_cell.length_c   1.000
_cell.angle_alpha   90.00
_cell.angle_beta   90.00
_cell.angle_gamma   90.00
#
_symmetry.space_group_name_H-M   'P 1'
#
loop_
_entity.id
_entity.type
_entity.pdbx_description
1 polymer ?
#
loop_
_entity_poly.entity_id
_entity_poly.type
_entity_poly.pdbx_seq_one_letter_code
_entity_poly.pdbx_strand_id
1 'polypeptide(L)'
;MSGERVDVDEILSSPEETFTASYNQRDLLVYAVGIGSSDLQFTYEYHDNFAAFPLYPVCLPFKGQSQDVVPFPPETLSATPNGMPVVNPVMILHGEQSLELVRPLDPSGGTLVGKTKLISFYNKGKGTLMETQTLFSDVNGPVARLISGSFVRGLTGYEGKGRKLPARVQIPKRAPDVCDEFKTSPYQAQVYRLSGDYNALHIDPEIAQSVGFKQPILHGLCSMGVASQALYKQYCGGDPARFKSIRVRFSSPCYPGETIQTRMWQEGSKVLFQAVVKERNVVIIDGGEFVFASDASSLHGFVNTGTSDMSGSRASPVASAPSSARSDTPRRPLSAWTKSVAAGSVSGMASVVVCHPFDTIRTRLQLSPTRFRGFFHCATQTIQRESVRGLYKGFLPPFFSQGVYKAVIFTTSATLRNDVLPNISLLQPFLTPSIVSLTGGAVAGGVNAFLVAPVELVRNRLQVQYDNHVASRRYRGAYHCLTQVIRTEGVLALWKGLTTTVIRDALGVACYFLGFDFARQRLTASGRLSETATLLTAGAFGGISFWAVALPFDTVKSLIQADGREGKYTGLISSTTRLVREGGVVQLFRGWQAAFSRGVPSAAITFWSFDRASKLLDAL
;
A
#
# COMPACT_ATOMS: atom_id res chain seq x y z
N MET A 1 -16.56 3.92 -42.19
CA MET A 1 -16.79 2.89 -41.15
C MET A 1 -17.82 1.93 -41.70
N SER A 2 -17.41 0.70 -41.97
CA SER A 2 -18.27 -0.36 -42.49
C SER A 2 -19.29 -0.78 -41.45
N GLY A 3 -20.55 -0.36 -41.64
CA GLY A 3 -21.76 -1.19 -41.65
C GLY A 3 -22.01 -2.32 -40.63
N GLU A 4 -21.40 -2.37 -39.46
CA GLU A 4 -21.90 -3.25 -38.39
C GLU A 4 -23.21 -2.67 -37.83
N ARG A 5 -24.30 -3.38 -38.07
CA ARG A 5 -25.63 -3.03 -37.57
C ARG A 5 -25.63 -3.24 -36.06
N VAL A 6 -25.79 -2.17 -35.30
CA VAL A 6 -25.88 -2.23 -33.82
C VAL A 6 -27.20 -2.91 -33.44
N ASP A 7 -27.11 -4.12 -32.88
CA ASP A 7 -28.26 -4.86 -32.37
C ASP A 7 -28.46 -4.55 -30.87
N VAL A 8 -29.42 -3.67 -30.59
CA VAL A 8 -29.70 -3.24 -29.21
C VAL A 8 -30.38 -4.34 -28.40
N ASP A 9 -31.15 -5.23 -29.04
CA ASP A 9 -31.80 -6.34 -28.34
C ASP A 9 -30.76 -7.37 -27.89
N GLU A 10 -29.78 -7.68 -28.73
CA GLU A 10 -28.63 -8.51 -28.35
C GLU A 10 -27.87 -7.89 -27.16
N ILE A 11 -27.53 -6.60 -27.24
CA ILE A 11 -26.81 -5.88 -26.19
C ILE A 11 -27.57 -5.94 -24.85
N LEU A 12 -28.88 -5.66 -24.84
CA LEU A 12 -29.69 -5.65 -23.60
C LEU A 12 -30.05 -7.05 -23.10
N SER A 13 -30.00 -8.07 -23.97
CA SER A 13 -30.19 -9.48 -23.60
C SER A 13 -28.94 -10.13 -22.99
N SER A 14 -27.79 -9.44 -23.02
CA SER A 14 -26.56 -9.90 -22.37
C SER A 14 -26.81 -10.33 -20.91
N PRO A 15 -26.20 -11.44 -20.47
CA PRO A 15 -26.44 -11.98 -19.14
C PRO A 15 -26.03 -10.98 -18.05
N GLU A 16 -26.71 -11.07 -16.91
CA GLU A 16 -26.28 -10.37 -15.69
C GLU A 16 -24.96 -10.97 -15.22
N GLU A 17 -23.99 -10.12 -14.93
CA GLU A 17 -22.72 -10.53 -14.35
C GLU A 17 -22.77 -10.42 -12.83
N THR A 18 -22.25 -11.44 -12.15
CA THR A 18 -22.19 -11.47 -10.69
C THR A 18 -20.74 -11.42 -10.24
N PHE A 19 -20.44 -10.53 -9.30
CA PHE A 19 -19.14 -10.40 -8.67
C PHE A 19 -19.28 -10.23 -7.15
N THR A 20 -18.17 -10.39 -6.43
CA THR A 20 -18.13 -10.14 -4.98
C THR A 20 -17.38 -8.84 -4.70
N ALA A 21 -17.88 -8.03 -3.78
CA ALA A 21 -17.21 -6.82 -3.32
C ALA A 21 -17.03 -6.86 -1.81
N SER A 22 -15.84 -6.50 -1.32
CA SER A 22 -15.52 -6.56 0.11
C SER A 22 -14.84 -5.26 0.57
N TYR A 23 -15.21 -4.79 1.75
CA TYR A 23 -14.63 -3.61 2.38
C TYR A 23 -14.42 -3.83 3.87
N ASN A 24 -13.41 -3.15 4.43
CA ASN A 24 -13.15 -3.11 5.87
C ASN A 24 -13.28 -1.67 6.41
N GLN A 25 -13.14 -1.50 7.72
CA GLN A 25 -13.18 -0.18 8.36
C GLN A 25 -12.19 0.82 7.73
N ARG A 26 -10.96 0.38 7.44
CA ARG A 26 -9.94 1.25 6.82
C ARG A 26 -10.38 1.76 5.45
N ASP A 27 -11.06 0.93 4.66
CA ASP A 27 -11.57 1.34 3.35
C ASP A 27 -12.62 2.46 3.48
N LEU A 28 -13.47 2.39 4.52
CA LEU A 28 -14.45 3.44 4.84
C LEU A 28 -13.76 4.74 5.25
N LEU A 29 -12.74 4.65 6.12
CA LEU A 29 -11.94 5.80 6.57
C LEU A 29 -11.21 6.46 5.39
N VAL A 30 -10.58 5.67 4.52
CA VAL A 30 -9.88 6.14 3.31
C VAL A 30 -10.84 6.86 2.38
N TYR A 31 -12.06 6.34 2.19
CA TYR A 31 -13.07 7.03 1.39
C TYR A 31 -13.52 8.35 2.01
N ALA A 32 -13.80 8.37 3.33
CA ALA A 32 -14.23 9.57 4.03
C ALA A 32 -13.21 10.71 3.85
N VAL A 33 -11.92 10.45 4.08
CA VAL A 33 -10.87 11.45 3.85
C VAL A 33 -10.65 11.75 2.36
N GLY A 34 -10.88 10.76 1.48
CA GLY A 34 -10.80 10.90 0.03
C GLY A 34 -11.82 11.90 -0.54
N ILE A 35 -13.04 11.95 0.02
CA ILE A 35 -14.04 12.99 -0.31
C ILE A 35 -13.84 14.27 0.51
N GLY A 36 -12.86 14.32 1.42
CA GLY A 36 -12.53 15.50 2.20
C GLY A 36 -13.31 15.66 3.50
N SER A 37 -13.97 14.59 3.97
CA SER A 37 -14.66 14.61 5.26
C SER A 37 -13.67 14.73 6.41
N SER A 38 -14.03 15.54 7.39
CA SER A 38 -13.35 15.67 8.68
C SER A 38 -14.26 15.35 9.86
N ASP A 39 -15.50 14.93 9.58
CA ASP A 39 -16.45 14.54 10.61
C ASP A 39 -16.01 13.21 11.25
N LEU A 40 -15.90 13.20 12.58
CA LEU A 40 -15.46 12.02 13.34
C LEU A 40 -16.42 10.84 13.16
N GLN A 41 -17.69 11.09 12.84
CA GLN A 41 -18.65 10.04 12.50
C GLN A 41 -18.15 9.12 11.36
N PHE A 42 -17.37 9.66 10.43
CA PHE A 42 -16.87 8.93 9.26
C PHE A 42 -15.35 8.72 9.29
N THR A 43 -14.63 9.40 10.17
CA THR A 43 -13.16 9.43 10.19
C THR A 43 -12.54 8.86 11.46
N TYR A 44 -13.34 8.47 12.45
CA TYR A 44 -12.89 7.84 13.68
C TYR A 44 -13.71 6.60 14.01
N GLU A 45 -13.08 5.43 13.89
CA GLU A 45 -13.70 4.12 14.03
C GLU A 45 -14.26 3.81 15.43
N TYR A 46 -13.81 4.56 16.45
CA TYR A 46 -14.33 4.47 17.83
C TYR A 46 -15.30 5.59 18.18
N HIS A 47 -15.73 6.41 17.23
CA HIS A 47 -16.82 7.36 17.46
C HIS A 47 -18.10 6.59 17.80
N ASP A 48 -18.88 7.06 18.78
CA ASP A 48 -20.08 6.35 19.28
C ASP A 48 -21.09 6.04 18.16
N ASN A 49 -21.15 6.90 17.14
CA ASN A 49 -22.01 6.76 15.97
C ASN A 49 -21.24 6.47 14.68
N PHE A 50 -20.06 5.82 14.76
CA PHE A 50 -19.23 5.54 13.59
C PHE A 50 -20.03 4.83 12.49
N ALA A 51 -19.95 5.36 11.28
CA ALA A 51 -20.73 4.90 10.14
C ALA A 51 -19.91 4.88 8.84
N ALA A 52 -20.32 4.05 7.89
CA ALA A 52 -19.90 4.21 6.50
C ALA A 52 -20.58 5.46 5.91
N PHE A 53 -19.83 6.30 5.18
CA PHE A 53 -20.45 7.41 4.48
C PHE A 53 -21.43 6.86 3.41
N PRO A 54 -22.69 7.35 3.33
CA PRO A 54 -23.75 6.72 2.52
C PRO A 54 -23.42 6.51 1.05
N LEU A 55 -22.54 7.34 0.47
CA LEU A 55 -22.15 7.27 -0.94
C LEU A 55 -21.06 6.21 -1.23
N TYR A 56 -20.40 5.62 -0.23
CA TYR A 56 -19.34 4.63 -0.42
C TYR A 56 -19.65 3.46 -1.39
N PRO A 57 -20.90 2.94 -1.51
CA PRO A 57 -21.21 1.88 -2.47
C PRO A 57 -20.79 2.15 -3.92
N VAL A 58 -20.68 3.43 -4.34
CA VAL A 58 -20.23 3.77 -5.71
C VAL A 58 -18.79 3.34 -6.01
N CYS A 59 -17.98 3.09 -4.97
CA CYS A 59 -16.60 2.62 -5.10
C CYS A 59 -16.51 1.09 -5.25
N LEU A 60 -17.51 0.34 -4.80
CA LEU A 60 -17.47 -1.13 -4.78
C LEU A 60 -17.33 -1.78 -6.17
N PRO A 61 -17.98 -1.26 -7.24
CA PRO A 61 -17.72 -1.76 -8.60
C PRO A 61 -16.28 -1.54 -9.05
N PHE A 62 -15.58 -0.53 -8.53
CA PHE A 62 -14.16 -0.32 -8.83
C PHE A 62 -13.24 -1.20 -7.99
N LYS A 63 -13.60 -1.37 -6.71
CA LYS A 63 -12.77 -2.05 -5.71
C LYS A 63 -12.82 -3.57 -5.82
N GLY A 64 -13.98 -4.14 -6.11
CA GLY A 64 -14.22 -5.59 -5.98
C GLY A 64 -13.82 -6.06 -4.58
N GLN A 65 -13.01 -7.12 -4.50
CA GLN A 65 -12.45 -7.62 -3.24
C GLN A 65 -11.01 -7.13 -2.97
N SER A 66 -10.45 -6.30 -3.86
CA SER A 66 -9.06 -5.88 -3.73
C SER A 66 -8.84 -5.01 -2.48
N GLN A 67 -7.68 -5.19 -1.87
CA GLN A 67 -7.12 -4.34 -0.82
C GLN A 67 -5.85 -3.61 -1.29
N ASP A 68 -5.52 -3.76 -2.57
CA ASP A 68 -4.38 -3.14 -3.25
C ASP A 68 -4.87 -2.20 -4.35
N VAL A 69 -3.93 -1.55 -5.04
CA VAL A 69 -4.18 -0.79 -6.26
C VAL A 69 -4.95 -1.65 -7.26
N VAL A 70 -6.05 -1.11 -7.79
CA VAL A 70 -6.84 -1.78 -8.83
C VAL A 70 -6.53 -1.11 -10.17
N PRO A 71 -5.83 -1.79 -11.10
CA PRO A 71 -5.58 -1.24 -12.44
C PRO A 71 -6.88 -0.83 -13.12
N PHE A 72 -6.86 0.33 -13.80
CA PHE A 72 -8.03 0.84 -14.50
C PHE A 72 -8.00 0.43 -15.99
N PRO A 73 -9.14 0.01 -16.57
CA PRO A 73 -10.42 -0.26 -15.90
C PRO A 73 -10.37 -1.59 -15.11
N PRO A 74 -11.11 -1.70 -14.00
CA PRO A 74 -11.22 -2.94 -13.23
C PRO A 74 -12.03 -3.99 -14.02
N GLU A 75 -11.76 -5.27 -13.78
CA GLU A 75 -12.40 -6.41 -14.48
C GLU A 75 -13.94 -6.33 -14.42
N THR A 76 -14.46 -5.93 -13.25
CA THR A 76 -15.89 -5.72 -12.95
C THR A 76 -16.57 -4.63 -13.77
N LEU A 77 -15.80 -3.74 -14.41
CA LEU A 77 -16.29 -2.66 -15.27
C LEU A 77 -15.79 -2.77 -16.72
N SER A 78 -14.84 -3.67 -17.00
CA SER A 78 -14.26 -3.84 -18.34
C SER A 78 -15.02 -4.82 -19.23
N ALA A 79 -15.97 -5.58 -18.68
CA ALA A 79 -16.76 -6.51 -19.46
C ALA A 79 -17.63 -5.77 -20.48
N THR A 80 -17.40 -6.05 -21.75
CA THR A 80 -18.20 -5.55 -22.86
C THR A 80 -19.40 -6.48 -23.08
N PRO A 81 -20.65 -5.94 -23.08
CA PRO A 81 -21.82 -6.71 -23.45
C PRO A 81 -21.69 -7.35 -24.85
N ASN A 82 -22.37 -8.47 -25.06
CA ASN A 82 -22.44 -9.10 -26.37
C ASN A 82 -23.05 -8.13 -27.40
N GLY A 83 -22.56 -8.15 -28.63
CA GLY A 83 -23.01 -7.25 -29.70
C GLY A 83 -22.57 -5.79 -29.54
N MET A 84 -21.76 -5.44 -28.51
CA MET A 84 -21.27 -4.07 -28.34
C MET A 84 -20.22 -3.73 -29.42
N PRO A 85 -20.40 -2.65 -30.20
CA PRO A 85 -19.39 -2.22 -31.18
C PRO A 85 -18.07 -1.85 -30.50
N VAL A 86 -16.96 -2.07 -31.21
CA VAL A 86 -15.65 -1.62 -30.73
C VAL A 86 -15.62 -0.09 -30.67
N VAL A 87 -15.63 0.44 -29.46
CA VAL A 87 -15.61 1.88 -29.18
C VAL A 87 -14.27 2.27 -28.57
N ASN A 88 -13.72 3.39 -29.04
CA ASN A 88 -12.51 3.95 -28.44
C ASN A 88 -12.85 4.41 -27.00
N PRO A 89 -12.17 3.91 -25.96
CA PRO A 89 -12.43 4.29 -24.57
C PRO A 89 -12.35 5.80 -24.30
N VAL A 90 -11.56 6.55 -25.07
CA VAL A 90 -11.43 8.02 -24.96
C VAL A 90 -12.75 8.75 -25.30
N MET A 91 -13.66 8.07 -26.01
CA MET A 91 -14.97 8.61 -26.38
C MET A 91 -16.04 8.39 -25.31
N ILE A 92 -15.73 7.63 -24.25
CA ILE A 92 -16.64 7.27 -23.17
C ILE A 92 -16.44 8.25 -22.02
N LEU A 93 -17.53 8.91 -21.62
CA LEU A 93 -17.55 9.81 -20.48
C LEU A 93 -18.55 9.32 -19.45
N HIS A 94 -18.17 9.30 -18.18
CA HIS A 94 -19.11 9.09 -17.09
C HIS A 94 -20.01 10.33 -16.97
N GLY A 95 -21.26 10.21 -17.41
CA GLY A 95 -22.19 11.33 -17.56
C GLY A 95 -23.23 11.43 -16.46
N GLU A 96 -23.73 10.31 -15.95
CA GLU A 96 -24.81 10.27 -14.95
C GLU A 96 -24.52 9.23 -13.88
N GLN A 97 -24.91 9.50 -12.63
CA GLN A 97 -24.79 8.54 -11.55
C GLN A 97 -26.04 8.61 -10.67
N SER A 98 -26.57 7.46 -10.30
CA SER A 98 -27.62 7.30 -9.31
C SER A 98 -27.18 6.30 -8.24
N LEU A 99 -27.51 6.58 -6.99
CA LEU A 99 -27.45 5.66 -5.86
C LEU A 99 -28.79 5.70 -5.14
N GLU A 100 -29.31 4.52 -4.84
CA GLU A 100 -30.38 4.32 -3.87
C GLU A 100 -29.89 3.36 -2.79
N LEU A 101 -30.03 3.79 -1.55
CA LEU A 101 -29.58 3.06 -0.38
C LEU A 101 -30.80 2.46 0.32
N VAL A 102 -30.90 1.13 0.28
CA VAL A 102 -31.96 0.37 0.95
C VAL A 102 -31.67 0.29 2.43
N ARG A 103 -30.41 -0.02 2.78
CA ARG A 103 -29.89 -0.06 4.15
C ARG A 103 -28.47 0.51 4.18
N PRO A 104 -28.06 1.16 5.28
CA PRO A 104 -26.66 1.52 5.49
C PRO A 104 -25.74 0.30 5.43
N LEU A 105 -24.49 0.55 5.03
CA LEU A 105 -23.43 -0.45 5.10
C LEU A 105 -23.03 -0.73 6.55
N ASP A 106 -22.57 -1.95 6.83
CA ASP A 106 -22.04 -2.32 8.13
C ASP A 106 -20.73 -1.57 8.39
N PRO A 107 -20.66 -0.71 9.42
CA PRO A 107 -19.47 0.08 9.68
C PRO A 107 -18.28 -0.78 10.13
N SER A 108 -18.47 -2.03 10.56
CA SER A 108 -17.37 -2.94 10.90
C SER A 108 -16.68 -3.56 9.68
N GLY A 109 -17.24 -3.36 8.49
CA GLY A 109 -16.80 -4.00 7.25
C GLY A 109 -17.81 -5.04 6.78
N GLY A 110 -17.72 -5.43 5.51
CA GLY A 110 -18.68 -6.37 4.94
C GLY A 110 -18.28 -6.92 3.59
N THR A 111 -18.95 -8.00 3.20
CA THR A 111 -18.87 -8.58 1.86
C THR A 111 -20.26 -8.59 1.24
N LEU A 112 -20.38 -8.04 0.05
CA LEU A 112 -21.61 -7.94 -0.73
C LEU A 112 -21.46 -8.71 -2.04
N VAL A 113 -22.57 -9.26 -2.51
CA VAL A 113 -22.69 -9.76 -3.87
C VAL A 113 -23.19 -8.61 -4.74
N GLY A 114 -22.41 -8.27 -5.77
CA GLY A 114 -22.74 -7.29 -6.79
C GLY A 114 -23.27 -7.98 -8.05
N LYS A 115 -24.42 -7.52 -8.54
CA LYS A 115 -25.06 -8.00 -9.76
C LYS A 115 -25.16 -6.85 -10.75
N THR A 116 -24.42 -6.92 -11.84
CA THR A 116 -24.32 -5.85 -12.83
C THR A 116 -24.96 -6.23 -14.16
N LYS A 117 -25.73 -5.31 -14.74
CA LYS A 117 -26.39 -5.53 -16.02
C LYS A 117 -26.57 -4.21 -16.76
N LEU A 118 -26.40 -4.25 -18.08
CA LEU A 118 -26.81 -3.15 -18.93
C LEU A 118 -28.34 -3.10 -19.07
N ILE A 119 -28.94 -1.95 -18.73
CA ILE A 119 -30.39 -1.78 -18.67
C ILE A 119 -30.95 -0.75 -19.66
N SER A 120 -30.08 0.11 -20.21
CA SER A 120 -30.47 1.07 -21.24
C SER A 120 -29.35 1.32 -22.24
N PHE A 121 -29.71 1.47 -23.50
CA PHE A 121 -28.83 1.82 -24.60
C PHE A 121 -29.56 2.78 -25.55
N TYR A 122 -29.45 4.06 -25.26
CA TYR A 122 -30.20 5.12 -25.93
C TYR A 122 -29.36 5.91 -26.92
N ASN A 123 -29.81 5.98 -28.16
CA ASN A 123 -29.32 6.97 -29.11
C ASN A 123 -29.83 8.38 -28.73
N LYS A 124 -28.90 9.29 -28.42
CA LYS A 124 -29.18 10.70 -28.05
C LYS A 124 -28.85 11.67 -29.19
N GLY A 125 -28.70 11.18 -30.42
CA GLY A 125 -28.42 11.96 -31.62
C GLY A 125 -26.97 12.46 -31.75
N LYS A 126 -26.33 12.86 -30.65
CA LYS A 126 -24.89 13.24 -30.61
C LYS A 126 -23.98 12.12 -30.09
N GLY A 127 -24.56 11.00 -29.70
CA GLY A 127 -23.89 9.86 -29.08
C GLY A 127 -24.89 8.92 -28.43
N THR A 128 -24.37 7.95 -27.71
CA THR A 128 -25.13 6.90 -27.01
C THR A 128 -25.07 7.12 -25.50
N LEU A 129 -26.21 7.04 -24.83
CA LEU A 129 -26.28 6.90 -23.37
C LEU A 129 -26.45 5.42 -23.03
N MET A 130 -25.49 4.87 -22.31
CA MET A 130 -25.45 3.50 -21.85
C MET A 130 -25.64 3.49 -20.32
N GLU A 131 -26.74 2.91 -19.81
CA GLU A 131 -26.98 2.78 -18.37
C GLU A 131 -26.68 1.36 -17.90
N THR A 132 -25.71 1.24 -16.99
CA THR A 132 -25.38 0.00 -16.30
C THR A 132 -25.93 0.07 -14.88
N GLN A 133 -26.75 -0.92 -14.50
CA GLN A 133 -27.26 -1.08 -13.15
C GLN A 133 -26.36 -2.03 -12.37
N THR A 134 -26.08 -1.72 -11.11
CA THR A 134 -25.46 -2.65 -10.16
C THR A 134 -26.31 -2.77 -8.91
N LEU A 135 -26.71 -3.98 -8.56
CA LEU A 135 -27.44 -4.29 -7.33
C LEU A 135 -26.49 -4.95 -6.33
N PHE A 136 -26.43 -4.42 -5.12
CA PHE A 136 -25.67 -4.99 -4.01
C PHE A 136 -26.60 -5.61 -2.96
N SER A 137 -26.27 -6.83 -2.54
CA SER A 137 -26.97 -7.55 -1.49
C SER A 137 -26.00 -8.32 -0.59
N ASP A 138 -26.39 -8.54 0.66
CA ASP A 138 -25.74 -9.43 1.62
C ASP A 138 -26.69 -10.57 2.02
N VAL A 139 -26.31 -11.35 3.05
CA VAL A 139 -27.15 -12.44 3.59
C VAL A 139 -28.49 -11.98 4.15
N ASN A 140 -28.62 -10.68 4.48
CA ASN A 140 -29.83 -10.05 5.01
C ASN A 140 -30.66 -9.37 3.90
N GLY A 141 -30.25 -9.49 2.64
CA GLY A 141 -30.98 -9.00 1.47
C GLY A 141 -30.37 -7.75 0.82
N PRO A 142 -31.17 -6.96 0.06
CA PRO A 142 -30.68 -5.81 -0.69
C PRO A 142 -30.09 -4.70 0.21
N VAL A 143 -29.03 -4.07 -0.29
CA VAL A 143 -28.29 -3.01 0.41
C VAL A 143 -28.31 -1.71 -0.40
N ALA A 144 -27.89 -1.76 -1.67
CA ALA A 144 -27.81 -0.58 -2.52
C ALA A 144 -28.11 -0.92 -3.99
N ARG A 145 -28.66 0.05 -4.71
CA ARG A 145 -28.85 0.03 -6.16
C ARG A 145 -28.12 1.21 -6.78
N LEU A 146 -27.24 0.93 -7.73
CA LEU A 146 -26.52 1.92 -8.53
C LEU A 146 -27.03 1.91 -9.95
N ILE A 147 -27.07 3.08 -10.58
CA ILE A 147 -27.18 3.21 -12.04
C ILE A 147 -26.08 4.18 -12.48
N SER A 148 -25.15 3.70 -13.28
CA SER A 148 -24.09 4.50 -13.90
C SER A 148 -24.43 4.72 -15.37
N GLY A 149 -24.43 5.99 -15.80
CA GLY A 149 -24.70 6.41 -17.16
C GLY A 149 -23.42 6.84 -17.86
N SER A 150 -22.97 6.04 -18.82
CA SER A 150 -21.83 6.33 -19.69
C SER A 150 -22.31 6.93 -21.01
N PHE A 151 -21.74 8.06 -21.41
CA PHE A 151 -22.03 8.70 -22.69
C PHE A 151 -20.92 8.41 -23.70
N VAL A 152 -21.22 7.64 -24.74
CA VAL A 152 -20.30 7.30 -25.83
C VAL A 152 -20.53 8.26 -26.99
N ARG A 153 -19.58 9.14 -27.24
CA ARG A 153 -19.69 10.15 -28.32
C ARG A 153 -19.62 9.52 -29.70
N GLY A 154 -20.42 10.03 -30.64
CA GLY A 154 -20.40 9.63 -32.06
C GLY A 154 -21.14 8.32 -32.39
N LEU A 155 -21.28 7.40 -31.42
CA LEU A 155 -22.06 6.18 -31.61
C LEU A 155 -23.55 6.52 -31.72
N THR A 156 -24.11 6.41 -32.92
CA THR A 156 -25.46 6.82 -33.31
C THR A 156 -25.97 5.96 -34.47
N GLY A 157 -27.16 6.25 -35.01
CA GLY A 157 -27.66 5.60 -36.23
C GLY A 157 -28.45 4.31 -36.02
N TYR A 158 -28.89 4.04 -34.78
CA TYR A 158 -29.71 2.89 -34.41
C TYR A 158 -30.90 3.31 -33.52
N GLU A 159 -31.88 2.42 -33.36
CA GLU A 159 -33.04 2.62 -32.48
C GLU A 159 -32.68 2.28 -31.03
N GLY A 160 -32.76 3.26 -30.13
CA GLY A 160 -32.39 3.06 -28.72
C GLY A 160 -33.51 2.44 -27.89
N LYS A 161 -33.16 1.51 -26.99
CA LYS A 161 -34.08 0.83 -26.07
C LYS A 161 -33.56 0.88 -24.64
N GLY A 162 -34.43 0.68 -23.66
CA GLY A 162 -34.03 0.68 -22.26
C GLY A 162 -35.19 0.90 -21.30
N ARG A 163 -34.86 1.06 -20.02
CA ARG A 163 -35.86 1.38 -18.99
C ARG A 163 -36.45 2.79 -19.20
N LYS A 164 -37.68 3.00 -18.74
CA LYS A 164 -38.28 4.34 -18.70
C LYS A 164 -37.41 5.28 -17.84
N LEU A 165 -36.79 6.26 -18.49
CA LEU A 165 -35.95 7.25 -17.81
C LEU A 165 -36.80 8.13 -16.89
N PRO A 166 -36.30 8.50 -15.70
CA PRO A 166 -36.98 9.45 -14.84
C PRO A 166 -37.04 10.83 -15.49
N ALA A 167 -38.01 11.65 -15.07
CA ALA A 167 -38.12 13.02 -15.55
C ALA A 167 -36.81 13.78 -15.27
N ARG A 168 -36.43 14.65 -16.22
CA ARG A 168 -35.28 15.54 -16.08
C ARG A 168 -35.56 16.48 -14.90
N VAL A 169 -34.62 16.52 -13.96
CA VAL A 169 -34.68 17.43 -12.83
C VAL A 169 -34.56 18.87 -13.35
N GLN A 170 -35.51 19.71 -12.98
CA GLN A 170 -35.49 21.14 -13.30
C GLN A 170 -35.03 21.89 -12.06
N ILE A 171 -33.85 22.48 -12.12
CA ILE A 171 -33.32 23.29 -11.02
C ILE A 171 -34.15 24.58 -10.91
N PRO A 172 -34.64 24.95 -9.72
CA PRO A 172 -35.42 26.16 -9.53
C PRO A 172 -34.64 27.42 -9.92
N LYS A 173 -35.34 28.42 -10.49
CA LYS A 173 -34.75 29.73 -10.82
C LYS A 173 -34.60 30.65 -9.61
N ARG A 174 -35.26 30.33 -8.49
CA ARG A 174 -35.14 31.06 -7.22
C ARG A 174 -33.73 30.89 -6.63
N ALA A 175 -33.34 31.78 -5.72
CA ALA A 175 -32.09 31.61 -4.96
C ALA A 175 -32.07 30.26 -4.21
N PRO A 176 -30.90 29.62 -4.06
CA PRO A 176 -30.76 28.41 -3.25
C PRO A 176 -31.11 28.70 -1.79
N ASP A 177 -31.75 27.73 -1.13
CA ASP A 177 -32.12 27.83 0.28
C ASP A 177 -30.89 27.71 1.18
N VAL A 178 -29.96 26.83 0.80
CA VAL A 178 -28.71 26.59 1.51
C VAL A 178 -27.57 26.50 0.50
N CYS A 179 -26.41 27.05 0.86
CA CYS A 179 -25.16 26.86 0.15
C CYS A 179 -24.10 26.38 1.13
N ASP A 180 -23.36 25.35 0.76
CA ASP A 180 -22.17 24.91 1.48
C ASP A 180 -20.97 24.89 0.54
N GLU A 181 -19.78 25.13 1.06
CA GLU A 181 -18.56 25.24 0.25
C GLU A 181 -17.46 24.36 0.82
N PHE A 182 -16.77 23.66 -0.07
CA PHE A 182 -15.61 22.85 0.28
C PHE A 182 -14.44 23.17 -0.64
N LYS A 183 -13.33 23.63 -0.05
CA LYS A 183 -12.07 23.83 -0.75
C LYS A 183 -11.37 22.48 -0.90
N THR A 184 -11.36 21.94 -2.11
CA THR A 184 -10.64 20.68 -2.36
C THR A 184 -9.13 20.90 -2.24
N SER A 185 -8.40 19.87 -1.80
CA SER A 185 -6.94 19.89 -1.85
C SER A 185 -6.44 19.84 -3.31
N PRO A 186 -5.31 20.48 -3.66
CA PRO A 186 -4.65 20.24 -4.96
C PRO A 186 -4.26 18.77 -5.16
N TYR A 187 -4.21 17.97 -4.09
CA TYR A 187 -3.92 16.55 -4.11
C TYR A 187 -5.14 15.66 -3.84
N GLN A 188 -6.36 16.22 -3.87
CA GLN A 188 -7.59 15.49 -3.51
C GLN A 188 -7.77 14.19 -4.32
N ALA A 189 -7.51 14.25 -5.63
CA ALA A 189 -7.60 13.09 -6.52
C ALA A 189 -6.61 11.96 -6.15
N GLN A 190 -5.43 12.32 -5.60
CA GLN A 190 -4.42 11.36 -5.19
C GLN A 190 -4.87 10.54 -3.97
N VAL A 191 -5.72 11.12 -3.12
CA VAL A 191 -6.32 10.44 -1.97
C VAL A 191 -7.59 9.69 -2.39
N TYR A 192 -8.51 10.34 -3.11
CA TYR A 192 -9.78 9.73 -3.53
C TYR A 192 -9.60 8.46 -4.37
N ARG A 193 -8.61 8.44 -5.27
CA ARG A 193 -8.32 7.25 -6.10
C ARG A 193 -8.02 5.98 -5.29
N LEU A 194 -7.55 6.13 -4.04
CA LEU A 194 -7.26 5.00 -3.15
C LEU A 194 -8.51 4.20 -2.78
N SER A 195 -9.70 4.76 -3.00
CA SER A 195 -10.98 4.07 -2.80
C SER A 195 -11.39 3.16 -3.97
N GLY A 196 -10.64 3.13 -5.08
CA GLY A 196 -10.82 2.12 -6.14
C GLY A 196 -10.66 2.63 -7.57
N ASP A 197 -10.86 3.92 -7.85
CA ASP A 197 -10.75 4.47 -9.20
C ASP A 197 -9.35 5.04 -9.48
N TYR A 198 -8.48 4.18 -10.01
CA TYR A 198 -7.09 4.49 -10.31
C TYR A 198 -6.84 5.07 -11.72
N ASN A 199 -7.89 5.50 -12.45
CA ASN A 199 -7.76 6.04 -13.80
C ASN A 199 -6.68 7.15 -13.88
N ALA A 200 -5.74 6.99 -14.82
CA ALA A 200 -4.61 7.89 -15.01
C ALA A 200 -5.03 9.33 -15.32
N LEU A 201 -6.24 9.53 -15.87
CA LEU A 201 -6.83 10.85 -16.15
C LEU A 201 -6.85 11.79 -14.92
N HIS A 202 -6.86 11.21 -13.72
CA HIS A 202 -6.97 11.94 -12.45
C HIS A 202 -5.64 12.17 -11.74
N ILE A 203 -4.51 11.72 -12.30
CA ILE A 203 -3.20 11.85 -11.64
C ILE A 203 -2.06 12.19 -12.60
N ASP A 204 -2.09 11.71 -13.84
CA ASP A 204 -1.02 11.88 -14.82
C ASP A 204 -1.29 13.11 -15.71
N PRO A 205 -0.45 14.16 -15.63
CA PRO A 205 -0.61 15.36 -16.44
C PRO A 205 -0.51 15.09 -17.95
N GLU A 206 0.34 14.17 -18.39
CA GLU A 206 0.52 13.87 -19.82
C GLU A 206 -0.75 13.24 -20.39
N ILE A 207 -1.35 12.28 -19.66
CA ILE A 207 -2.62 11.67 -20.04
C ILE A 207 -3.74 12.70 -20.07
N ALA A 208 -3.86 13.54 -19.04
CA ALA A 208 -4.91 14.57 -18.99
C ALA A 208 -4.79 15.59 -20.15
N GLN A 209 -3.55 16.01 -20.48
CA GLN A 209 -3.28 16.91 -21.60
C GLN A 209 -3.54 16.25 -22.95
N SER A 210 -3.23 14.95 -23.11
CA SER A 210 -3.47 14.20 -24.34
C SER A 210 -4.95 14.18 -24.77
N VAL A 211 -5.88 14.30 -23.81
CA VAL A 211 -7.33 14.36 -24.04
C VAL A 211 -7.92 15.77 -23.91
N GLY A 212 -7.07 16.80 -23.85
CA GLY A 212 -7.46 18.21 -23.94
C GLY A 212 -7.75 18.93 -22.61
N PHE A 213 -7.42 18.34 -21.46
CA PHE A 213 -7.48 19.04 -20.17
C PHE A 213 -6.18 19.78 -19.87
N LYS A 214 -6.27 20.87 -19.11
CA LYS A 214 -5.08 21.67 -18.75
C LYS A 214 -4.16 20.95 -17.75
N GLN A 215 -4.76 20.12 -16.90
CA GLN A 215 -4.13 19.33 -15.84
C GLN A 215 -5.07 18.18 -15.48
N PRO A 216 -4.66 17.21 -14.65
CA PRO A 216 -5.54 16.14 -14.18
C PRO A 216 -6.82 16.71 -13.53
N ILE A 217 -7.95 16.10 -13.86
CA ILE A 217 -9.27 16.51 -13.34
C ILE A 217 -9.61 15.68 -12.09
N LEU A 218 -10.38 16.26 -11.18
CA LEU A 218 -10.92 15.55 -10.04
C LEU A 218 -11.98 14.54 -10.50
N HIS A 219 -12.06 13.38 -9.85
CA HIS A 219 -13.10 12.39 -10.12
C HIS A 219 -14.49 13.01 -9.97
N GLY A 220 -15.39 12.74 -10.92
CA GLY A 220 -16.79 13.18 -10.82
C GLY A 220 -17.47 12.63 -9.56
N LEU A 221 -17.21 11.35 -9.24
CA LEU A 221 -17.70 10.71 -8.01
C LEU A 221 -17.13 11.34 -6.73
N CYS A 222 -15.92 11.90 -6.74
CA CYS A 222 -15.38 12.69 -5.63
C CYS A 222 -16.17 14.00 -5.46
N SER A 223 -16.44 14.70 -6.57
CA SER A 223 -17.28 15.92 -6.57
C SER A 223 -18.69 15.62 -6.06
N MET A 224 -19.24 14.45 -6.42
CA MET A 224 -20.51 13.96 -5.91
C MET A 224 -20.45 13.68 -4.39
N GLY A 225 -19.33 13.12 -3.90
CA GLY A 225 -19.07 12.93 -2.48
C GLY A 225 -19.02 14.23 -1.69
N VAL A 226 -18.38 15.27 -2.24
CA VAL A 226 -18.39 16.62 -1.65
C VAL A 226 -19.80 17.20 -1.57
N ALA A 227 -20.59 17.13 -2.65
CA ALA A 227 -21.99 17.57 -2.63
C ALA A 227 -22.84 16.76 -1.63
N SER A 228 -22.57 15.46 -1.52
CA SER A 228 -23.29 14.55 -0.63
C SER A 228 -22.99 14.85 0.85
N GLN A 229 -21.79 15.33 1.19
CA GLN A 229 -21.46 15.76 2.55
C GLN A 229 -22.29 16.98 2.96
N ALA A 230 -22.43 17.97 2.07
CA ALA A 230 -23.27 19.14 2.31
C ALA A 230 -24.74 18.75 2.54
N LEU A 231 -25.27 17.86 1.67
CA LEU A 231 -26.64 17.34 1.78
C LEU A 231 -26.84 16.54 3.07
N TYR A 232 -25.91 15.66 3.41
CA TYR A 232 -25.96 14.85 4.62
C TYR A 232 -25.95 15.72 5.88
N LYS A 233 -24.99 16.65 5.96
CA LYS A 233 -24.84 17.60 7.07
C LYS A 233 -26.11 18.43 7.27
N GLN A 234 -26.74 18.88 6.18
CA GLN A 234 -27.90 19.76 6.24
C GLN A 234 -29.22 19.03 6.53
N TYR A 235 -29.41 17.81 6.01
CA TYR A 235 -30.75 17.18 5.96
C TYR A 235 -30.84 15.82 6.65
N CYS A 236 -29.73 15.16 6.99
CA CYS A 236 -29.75 13.85 7.64
C CYS A 236 -29.52 13.88 9.15
N GLY A 237 -29.19 15.03 9.74
CA GLY A 237 -29.09 15.18 11.20
C GLY A 237 -28.13 14.20 11.88
N GLY A 238 -27.07 13.76 11.20
CA GLY A 238 -26.12 12.78 11.73
C GLY A 238 -26.61 11.32 11.68
N ASP A 239 -27.72 11.01 11.00
CA ASP A 239 -28.20 9.64 10.81
C ASP A 239 -28.02 9.15 9.35
N PRO A 240 -27.06 8.25 9.07
CA PRO A 240 -26.87 7.62 7.76
C PRO A 240 -28.12 6.93 7.21
N ALA A 241 -29.00 6.41 8.07
CA ALA A 241 -30.22 5.73 7.63
C ALA A 241 -31.24 6.68 6.99
N ARG A 242 -31.13 7.99 7.24
CA ARG A 242 -31.97 9.01 6.58
C ARG A 242 -31.56 9.28 5.14
N PHE A 243 -30.33 8.97 4.74
CA PHE A 243 -29.89 9.12 3.35
C PHE A 243 -30.53 8.03 2.48
N LYS A 244 -31.47 8.37 1.59
CA LYS A 244 -32.23 7.37 0.80
C LYS A 244 -31.76 7.26 -0.63
N SER A 245 -31.67 8.36 -1.36
CA SER A 245 -31.18 8.32 -2.74
C SER A 245 -30.59 9.63 -3.18
N ILE A 246 -29.68 9.54 -4.15
CA ILE A 246 -29.05 10.68 -4.80
C ILE A 246 -28.85 10.34 -6.27
N ARG A 247 -29.18 11.28 -7.16
CA ARG A 247 -28.87 11.16 -8.59
C ARG A 247 -28.35 12.48 -9.13
N VAL A 248 -27.40 12.39 -10.06
CA VAL A 248 -26.67 13.53 -10.60
C VAL A 248 -26.35 13.33 -12.08
N ARG A 249 -26.09 14.46 -12.76
CA ARG A 249 -25.43 14.49 -14.06
C ARG A 249 -24.15 15.31 -13.97
N PHE A 250 -23.03 14.73 -14.40
CA PHE A 250 -21.77 15.43 -14.54
C PHE A 250 -21.81 16.30 -15.81
N SER A 251 -21.63 17.61 -15.63
CA SER A 251 -21.83 18.59 -16.70
C SER A 251 -20.54 19.25 -17.17
N SER A 252 -19.54 19.37 -16.29
CA SER A 252 -18.21 19.91 -16.61
C SER A 252 -17.16 19.38 -15.62
N PRO A 253 -15.87 19.39 -15.99
CA PRO A 253 -14.81 18.93 -15.10
C PRO A 253 -14.54 19.91 -13.94
N CYS A 254 -14.14 19.35 -12.80
CA CYS A 254 -13.54 20.05 -11.66
C CYS A 254 -12.04 19.78 -11.65
N TYR A 255 -11.22 20.76 -11.28
CA TYR A 255 -9.79 20.56 -11.06
C TYR A 255 -9.50 20.42 -9.56
N PRO A 256 -8.60 19.50 -9.13
CA PRO A 256 -8.18 19.44 -7.74
C PRO A 256 -7.58 20.78 -7.29
N GLY A 257 -7.97 21.25 -6.11
CA GLY A 257 -7.61 22.57 -5.60
C GLY A 257 -8.69 23.62 -5.81
N GLU A 258 -9.73 23.37 -6.61
CA GLU A 258 -10.87 24.28 -6.76
C GLU A 258 -11.86 24.18 -5.58
N THR A 259 -12.68 25.21 -5.40
CA THR A 259 -13.74 25.24 -4.38
C THR A 259 -15.04 24.77 -4.99
N ILE A 260 -15.60 23.70 -4.42
CA ILE A 260 -16.91 23.17 -4.81
C ILE A 260 -17.97 23.80 -3.90
N GLN A 261 -18.86 24.59 -4.49
CA GLN A 261 -20.04 25.15 -3.84
C GLN A 261 -21.26 24.28 -4.17
N THR A 262 -21.88 23.70 -3.15
CA THR A 262 -23.12 22.92 -3.28
C THR A 262 -24.31 23.82 -2.99
N ARG A 263 -25.15 24.07 -4.00
CA ARG A 263 -26.36 24.88 -3.92
C ARG A 263 -27.57 23.96 -3.78
N MET A 264 -28.40 24.19 -2.78
CA MET A 264 -29.48 23.28 -2.38
C MET A 264 -30.82 24.01 -2.33
N TRP A 265 -31.85 23.38 -2.89
CA TRP A 265 -33.23 23.85 -2.93
C TRP A 265 -34.15 22.78 -2.34
N GLN A 266 -34.79 23.08 -1.22
CA GLN A 266 -35.75 22.19 -0.58
C GLN A 266 -37.07 22.20 -1.35
N GLU A 267 -37.54 21.03 -1.80
CA GLU A 267 -38.81 20.85 -2.51
C GLU A 267 -39.60 19.72 -1.84
N GLY A 268 -40.26 20.03 -0.72
CA GLY A 268 -41.00 19.05 0.09
C GLY A 268 -40.08 18.04 0.77
N SER A 269 -40.22 16.75 0.47
CA SER A 269 -39.40 15.66 1.03
C SER A 269 -38.12 15.35 0.23
N LYS A 270 -37.78 16.20 -0.75
CA LYS A 270 -36.57 16.07 -1.56
C LYS A 270 -35.84 17.40 -1.67
N VAL A 271 -34.56 17.31 -2.02
CA VAL A 271 -33.68 18.45 -2.24
C VAL A 271 -33.17 18.40 -3.67
N LEU A 272 -33.40 19.46 -4.42
CA LEU A 272 -32.74 19.66 -5.71
C LEU A 272 -31.42 20.37 -5.48
N PHE A 273 -30.37 20.01 -6.21
CA PHE A 273 -29.06 20.62 -5.98
C PHE A 273 -28.20 20.73 -7.23
N GLN A 274 -27.21 21.61 -7.15
CA GLN A 274 -26.11 21.75 -8.11
C GLN A 274 -24.79 21.86 -7.36
N ALA A 275 -23.70 21.40 -7.96
CA ALA A 275 -22.36 21.70 -7.50
C ALA A 275 -21.65 22.58 -8.53
N VAL A 276 -21.03 23.66 -8.06
CA VAL A 276 -20.43 24.71 -8.89
C VAL A 276 -19.00 24.95 -8.43
N VAL A 277 -18.07 25.04 -9.39
CA VAL A 277 -16.71 25.53 -9.11
C VAL A 277 -16.77 27.04 -8.91
N LYS A 278 -16.48 27.50 -7.70
CA LYS A 278 -16.62 28.92 -7.30
C LYS A 278 -15.71 29.83 -8.12
N GLU A 279 -14.46 29.44 -8.34
CA GLU A 279 -13.44 30.24 -9.01
C GLU A 279 -13.78 30.54 -10.48
N ARG A 280 -14.48 29.63 -11.15
CA ARG A 280 -14.85 29.74 -12.58
C ARG A 280 -16.34 30.00 -12.81
N ASN A 281 -17.16 29.92 -11.76
CA ASN A 281 -18.61 29.90 -11.83
C ASN A 281 -19.15 28.88 -12.85
N VAL A 282 -18.58 27.66 -12.84
CA VAL A 282 -18.95 26.58 -13.76
C VAL A 282 -19.69 25.48 -12.98
N VAL A 283 -20.89 25.12 -13.45
CA VAL A 283 -21.64 23.98 -12.91
C VAL A 283 -20.91 22.70 -13.31
N ILE A 284 -20.54 21.89 -12.31
CA ILE A 284 -19.87 20.59 -12.50
C ILE A 284 -20.82 19.42 -12.27
N ILE A 285 -21.80 19.60 -11.37
CA ILE A 285 -22.91 18.68 -11.14
C ILE A 285 -24.21 19.44 -11.35
N ASP A 286 -25.03 18.94 -12.27
CA ASP A 286 -26.30 19.53 -12.64
C ASP A 286 -27.45 18.54 -12.47
N GLY A 287 -28.67 19.06 -12.33
CA GLY A 287 -29.88 18.25 -12.17
C GLY A 287 -29.83 17.29 -11.00
N GLY A 288 -29.15 17.67 -9.91
CA GLY A 288 -29.05 16.86 -8.70
C GLY A 288 -30.41 16.73 -8.01
N GLU A 289 -30.77 15.52 -7.62
CA GLU A 289 -31.92 15.25 -6.76
C GLU A 289 -31.49 14.32 -5.63
N PHE A 290 -31.81 14.73 -4.40
CA PHE A 290 -31.51 14.02 -3.17
C PHE A 290 -32.80 13.76 -2.41
N VAL A 291 -33.00 12.53 -1.96
CA VAL A 291 -34.15 12.12 -1.15
C VAL A 291 -33.64 11.63 0.19
N PHE A 292 -34.28 12.11 1.26
CA PHE A 292 -33.98 11.73 2.63
C PHE A 292 -35.26 11.40 3.39
N ALA A 293 -35.15 10.64 4.48
CA ALA A 293 -36.28 10.39 5.36
C ALA A 293 -36.61 11.65 6.18
N SER A 294 -37.87 12.09 6.13
CA SER A 294 -38.39 13.17 6.98
C SER A 294 -38.59 12.69 8.41
N ASP A 295 -38.40 13.58 9.39
CA ASP A 295 -38.76 13.29 10.78
C ASP A 295 -40.29 13.15 10.87
N ALA A 296 -40.76 12.07 11.49
CA ALA A 296 -42.19 11.84 11.74
C ALA A 296 -42.81 12.84 12.75
N SER A 297 -42.04 13.85 13.21
CA SER A 297 -42.41 14.74 14.31
C SER A 297 -42.33 16.24 14.00
N SER A 298 -42.00 16.67 12.77
CA SER A 298 -41.86 18.10 12.44
C SER A 298 -43.02 18.65 11.59
N LEU A 299 -44.25 18.33 12.00
CA LEU A 299 -45.48 18.97 11.53
C LEU A 299 -46.33 19.41 12.73
N HIS A 300 -45.73 20.10 13.70
CA HIS A 300 -46.46 20.93 14.66
C HIS A 300 -45.54 22.00 15.25
N GLY A 301 -45.99 23.26 15.22
CA GLY A 301 -45.46 24.31 16.10
C GLY A 301 -44.91 25.57 15.42
N PHE A 302 -45.72 26.24 14.59
CA PHE A 302 -45.68 27.71 14.59
C PHE A 302 -46.47 28.21 15.81
N VAL A 303 -46.00 29.31 16.43
CA VAL A 303 -46.60 30.06 17.58
C VAL A 303 -46.24 29.43 18.94
N ASN A 304 -45.70 30.08 19.98
CA ASN A 304 -45.78 31.46 20.44
C ASN A 304 -44.59 31.86 21.37
N THR A 305 -44.48 33.17 21.57
CA THR A 305 -43.68 33.95 22.53
C THR A 305 -43.85 33.57 24.02
N GLY A 306 -42.81 33.81 24.85
CA GLY A 306 -42.92 33.77 26.31
C GLY A 306 -41.59 33.90 27.08
N THR A 307 -41.46 34.99 27.83
CA THR A 307 -40.35 35.42 28.71
C THR A 307 -40.36 34.75 30.11
N SER A 308 -39.26 34.95 30.87
CA SER A 308 -39.03 34.70 32.32
C SER A 308 -38.70 33.24 32.71
N ASP A 309 -37.84 32.90 33.67
CA ASP A 309 -37.21 33.66 34.76
C ASP A 309 -35.99 32.91 35.35
N MET A 310 -35.27 33.60 36.24
CA MET A 310 -33.99 33.23 36.89
C MET A 310 -33.99 32.05 37.89
N SER A 311 -32.86 31.33 37.97
CA SER A 311 -32.06 31.01 39.19
C SER A 311 -30.97 29.97 38.79
N GLY A 312 -29.71 29.99 39.19
CA GLY A 312 -29.02 30.63 40.30
C GLY A 312 -28.32 29.56 41.14
N SER A 313 -27.13 29.08 40.74
CA SER A 313 -26.22 28.35 41.63
C SER A 313 -24.76 28.67 41.31
N ARG A 314 -24.11 29.30 42.30
CA ARG A 314 -22.75 29.82 42.32
C ARG A 314 -21.70 28.71 42.39
N ALA A 315 -20.63 28.85 41.61
CA ALA A 315 -19.29 28.42 41.99
C ALA A 315 -18.35 29.64 41.89
N SER A 316 -17.44 29.80 42.85
CA SER A 316 -16.42 30.86 42.86
C SER A 316 -15.13 30.27 43.49
N PRO A 317 -13.97 30.95 43.43
CA PRO A 317 -12.96 30.71 42.38
C PRO A 317 -11.53 30.59 42.97
N VAL A 318 -10.56 29.92 42.31
CA VAL A 318 -9.14 30.11 42.69
C VAL A 318 -8.18 30.01 41.50
N ALA A 319 -7.63 31.18 41.19
CA ALA A 319 -6.25 31.53 40.86
C ALA A 319 -5.62 31.21 39.49
N SER A 320 -4.92 32.25 39.05
CA SER A 320 -4.26 32.50 37.78
C SER A 320 -2.73 32.36 37.87
N ALA A 321 -2.16 31.75 36.80
CA ALA A 321 -0.85 32.04 36.15
C ALA A 321 0.46 31.74 36.92
N PRO A 322 1.63 31.49 36.26
CA PRO A 322 1.99 31.94 34.91
C PRO A 322 2.75 30.96 33.96
N SER A 323 2.71 31.37 32.69
CA SER A 323 3.62 31.13 31.54
C SER A 323 4.86 30.22 31.66
N SER A 324 4.95 29.26 30.74
CA SER A 324 6.11 29.14 29.85
C SER A 324 5.69 28.57 28.50
N ALA A 325 5.44 29.44 27.53
CA ALA A 325 5.26 29.06 26.14
C ALA A 325 6.59 28.50 25.60
N ARG A 326 6.67 27.18 25.42
CA ARG A 326 7.60 26.61 24.44
C ARG A 326 6.91 26.67 23.09
N SER A 327 7.54 27.38 22.16
CA SER A 327 7.19 27.40 20.76
C SER A 327 7.42 26.01 20.14
N ASP A 328 6.42 25.14 20.17
CA ASP A 328 6.40 23.96 19.31
C ASP A 328 5.91 24.39 17.93
N THR A 329 6.86 24.77 17.07
CA THR A 329 6.67 24.74 15.62
C THR A 329 6.13 23.36 15.20
N PRO A 330 5.05 23.25 14.40
CA PRO A 330 4.54 21.96 13.95
C PRO A 330 5.63 21.27 13.12
N ARG A 331 6.17 20.15 13.64
CA ARG A 331 7.16 19.33 12.95
C ARG A 331 6.49 18.71 11.73
N ARG A 332 7.10 18.88 10.54
CA ARG A 332 6.62 18.27 9.29
C ARG A 332 6.53 16.74 9.47
N PRO A 333 5.41 16.10 9.12
CA PRO A 333 5.31 14.64 9.21
C PRO A 333 6.36 14.01 8.28
N LEU A 334 7.09 13.02 8.80
CA LEU A 334 8.08 12.26 8.04
C LEU A 334 7.37 11.55 6.86
N SER A 335 7.97 11.60 5.67
CA SER A 335 7.42 10.93 4.48
C SER A 335 7.27 9.41 4.71
N ALA A 336 6.30 8.77 4.06
CA ALA A 336 6.07 7.32 4.19
C ALA A 336 7.31 6.47 3.85
N TRP A 337 8.13 6.94 2.90
CA TRP A 337 9.42 6.35 2.59
C TRP A 337 10.41 6.49 3.75
N THR A 338 10.53 7.69 4.33
CA THR A 338 11.40 7.94 5.47
C THR A 338 11.01 7.09 6.68
N LYS A 339 9.71 6.95 6.95
CA LYS A 339 9.20 6.08 8.02
C LYS A 339 9.55 4.61 7.79
N SER A 340 9.35 4.10 6.58
CA SER A 340 9.65 2.71 6.23
C SER A 340 11.15 2.40 6.31
N VAL A 341 12.00 3.33 5.85
CA VAL A 341 13.46 3.21 5.96
C VAL A 341 13.89 3.28 7.42
N ALA A 342 13.34 4.20 8.22
CA ALA A 342 13.67 4.34 9.63
C ALA A 342 13.25 3.11 10.45
N ALA A 343 11.99 2.66 10.33
CA ALA A 343 11.49 1.46 10.98
C ALA A 343 12.27 0.20 10.55
N GLY A 344 12.55 0.09 9.24
CA GLY A 344 13.38 -0.98 8.68
C GLY A 344 14.82 -0.98 9.21
N SER A 345 15.39 0.20 9.45
CA SER A 345 16.74 0.37 10.02
C SER A 345 16.78 -0.05 11.49
N VAL A 346 15.79 0.39 12.30
CA VAL A 346 15.67 0.00 13.72
C VAL A 346 15.50 -1.51 13.84
N SER A 347 14.64 -2.10 13.02
CA SER A 347 14.44 -3.54 12.95
C SER A 347 15.72 -4.30 12.55
N GLY A 348 16.44 -3.81 11.54
CA GLY A 348 17.73 -4.36 11.13
C GLY A 348 18.77 -4.33 12.24
N MET A 349 18.90 -3.20 12.96
CA MET A 349 19.82 -3.06 14.10
C MET A 349 19.46 -4.02 15.23
N ALA A 350 18.17 -4.15 15.58
CA ALA A 350 17.71 -5.09 16.58
C ALA A 350 18.01 -6.55 16.21
N SER A 351 17.82 -6.91 14.93
CA SER A 351 18.21 -8.22 14.39
C SER A 351 19.70 -8.48 14.53
N VAL A 352 20.56 -7.50 14.22
CA VAL A 352 22.01 -7.65 14.41
C VAL A 352 22.33 -7.90 15.88
N VAL A 353 21.75 -7.16 16.83
CA VAL A 353 22.01 -7.35 18.28
C VAL A 353 21.68 -8.77 18.74
N VAL A 354 20.53 -9.31 18.33
CA VAL A 354 20.09 -10.66 18.74
C VAL A 354 20.89 -11.75 18.03
N CYS A 355 21.22 -11.56 16.76
CA CYS A 355 21.78 -12.62 15.93
C CYS A 355 23.32 -12.63 15.85
N HIS A 356 24.00 -11.56 16.29
CA HIS A 356 25.46 -11.46 16.21
C HIS A 356 26.22 -12.60 16.92
N PRO A 357 25.75 -13.18 18.04
CA PRO A 357 26.39 -14.35 18.64
C PRO A 357 26.47 -15.57 17.71
N PHE A 358 25.37 -15.90 17.02
CA PHE A 358 25.34 -17.00 16.04
C PHE A 358 26.30 -16.73 14.87
N ASP A 359 26.33 -15.48 14.44
CA ASP A 359 27.19 -14.96 13.40
C ASP A 359 28.67 -15.12 13.73
N THR A 360 29.07 -14.78 14.96
CA THR A 360 30.45 -14.98 15.43
C THR A 360 30.81 -16.46 15.49
N ILE A 361 29.92 -17.31 16.01
CA ILE A 361 30.16 -18.76 16.09
C ILE A 361 30.29 -19.37 14.68
N ARG A 362 29.41 -18.99 13.75
CA ARG A 362 29.44 -19.44 12.35
C ARG A 362 30.78 -19.09 11.71
N THR A 363 31.13 -17.80 11.73
CA THR A 363 32.36 -17.33 11.09
C THR A 363 33.60 -17.99 11.71
N ARG A 364 33.63 -18.18 13.03
CA ARG A 364 34.76 -18.89 13.69
C ARG A 364 34.87 -20.35 13.29
N LEU A 365 33.74 -21.05 13.14
CA LEU A 365 33.72 -22.43 12.66
C LEU A 365 34.21 -22.55 11.21
N GLN A 366 33.89 -21.56 10.37
CA GLN A 366 34.33 -21.51 8.96
C GLN A 366 35.82 -21.17 8.84
N LEU A 367 36.30 -20.17 9.59
CA LEU A 367 37.65 -19.62 9.46
C LEU A 367 38.71 -20.39 10.23
N SER A 368 38.33 -21.21 11.22
CA SER A 368 39.26 -21.98 12.06
C SER A 368 38.84 -23.45 12.16
N PRO A 369 38.85 -24.19 11.03
CA PRO A 369 38.32 -25.54 10.92
C PRO A 369 39.00 -26.56 11.84
N THR A 370 40.27 -26.38 12.18
CA THR A 370 41.03 -27.29 13.05
C THR A 370 40.89 -26.99 14.54
N ARG A 371 40.45 -25.77 14.90
CA ARG A 371 40.41 -25.30 16.29
C ARG A 371 39.13 -25.69 17.02
N PHE A 372 38.01 -25.77 16.30
CA PHE A 372 36.69 -26.02 16.89
C PHE A 372 36.09 -27.32 16.39
N ARG A 373 35.64 -28.17 17.34
CA ARG A 373 34.99 -29.45 17.04
C ARG A 373 33.54 -29.29 16.56
N GLY A 374 32.84 -28.26 17.00
CA GLY A 374 31.44 -28.02 16.66
C GLY A 374 30.87 -26.76 17.31
N PHE A 375 29.57 -26.54 17.13
CA PHE A 375 28.84 -25.33 17.57
C PHE A 375 29.01 -25.03 19.07
N PHE A 376 28.61 -25.95 19.94
CA PHE A 376 28.68 -25.77 21.39
C PHE A 376 30.12 -25.61 21.88
N HIS A 377 31.06 -26.37 21.30
CA HIS A 377 32.48 -26.24 21.63
C HIS A 377 33.01 -24.84 21.28
N CYS A 378 32.69 -24.31 20.10
CA CYS A 378 33.08 -22.95 19.70
C CYS A 378 32.46 -21.87 20.61
N ALA A 379 31.18 -22.01 20.96
CA ALA A 379 30.47 -21.10 21.84
C ALA A 379 31.09 -21.07 23.25
N THR A 380 31.24 -22.25 23.88
CA THR A 380 31.80 -22.38 25.22
C THR A 380 33.24 -21.89 25.28
N GLN A 381 34.07 -22.27 24.31
CA GLN A 381 35.48 -21.87 24.30
C GLN A 381 35.61 -20.35 24.10
N THR A 382 34.77 -19.75 23.24
CA THR A 382 34.71 -18.28 23.07
C THR A 382 34.37 -17.57 24.38
N ILE A 383 33.34 -18.04 25.09
CA ILE A 383 32.94 -17.43 26.37
C ILE A 383 34.04 -17.61 27.43
N GLN A 384 34.67 -18.77 27.51
CA GLN A 384 35.74 -19.04 28.47
C GLN A 384 37.01 -18.20 28.23
N ARG A 385 37.36 -17.95 26.96
CA ARG A 385 38.62 -17.27 26.60
C ARG A 385 38.48 -15.76 26.43
N GLU A 386 37.31 -15.29 25.99
CA GLU A 386 37.08 -13.88 25.65
C GLU A 386 35.89 -13.25 26.39
N SER A 387 35.21 -14.00 27.27
CA SER A 387 33.94 -13.62 27.88
C SER A 387 32.80 -13.48 26.85
N VAL A 388 31.61 -13.09 27.33
CA VAL A 388 30.42 -12.83 26.50
C VAL A 388 30.69 -11.77 25.43
N ARG A 389 31.60 -10.82 25.72
CA ARG A 389 32.04 -9.79 24.75
C ARG A 389 32.70 -10.40 23.50
N GLY A 390 33.33 -11.57 23.61
CA GLY A 390 33.88 -12.31 22.48
C GLY A 390 32.83 -12.68 21.44
N LEU A 391 31.59 -12.96 21.86
CA LEU A 391 30.47 -13.25 20.96
C LEU A 391 30.03 -12.04 20.13
N TYR A 392 30.37 -10.82 20.56
CA TYR A 392 30.06 -9.55 19.89
C TYR A 392 31.26 -8.97 19.11
N LYS A 393 32.31 -9.75 18.87
CA LYS A 393 33.48 -9.30 18.12
C LYS A 393 33.10 -8.98 16.68
N GLY A 394 33.49 -7.80 16.21
CA GLY A 394 33.14 -7.30 14.88
C GLY A 394 31.68 -6.85 14.73
N PHE A 395 30.99 -6.53 15.82
CA PHE A 395 29.58 -6.09 15.83
C PHE A 395 29.33 -4.69 15.23
N LEU A 396 30.21 -3.72 15.51
CA LEU A 396 29.95 -2.32 15.13
C LEU A 396 29.77 -2.11 13.61
N PRO A 397 30.62 -2.69 12.74
CA PRO A 397 30.46 -2.50 11.30
C PRO A 397 29.06 -2.91 10.77
N PRO A 398 28.55 -4.15 10.98
CA PRO A 398 27.22 -4.51 10.49
C PRO A 398 26.07 -3.78 11.19
N PHE A 399 26.25 -3.31 12.43
CA PHE A 399 25.22 -2.56 13.15
C PHE A 399 24.96 -1.18 12.53
N PHE A 400 26.03 -0.38 12.34
CA PHE A 400 25.89 0.98 11.81
C PHE A 400 25.57 1.02 10.31
N SER A 401 25.85 -0.05 9.58
CA SER A 401 25.55 -0.12 8.15
C SER A 401 24.08 -0.50 7.83
N GLN A 402 23.26 -0.88 8.81
CA GLN A 402 21.88 -1.33 8.56
C GLN A 402 21.02 -0.29 7.85
N GLY A 403 21.13 0.99 8.23
CA GLY A 403 20.34 2.05 7.59
C GLY A 403 20.68 2.23 6.12
N VAL A 404 21.98 2.18 5.78
CA VAL A 404 22.45 2.28 4.40
C VAL A 404 22.02 1.06 3.59
N TYR A 405 22.15 -0.15 4.15
CA TYR A 405 21.74 -1.38 3.47
C TYR A 405 20.25 -1.37 3.12
N LYS A 406 19.39 -0.98 4.08
CA LYS A 406 17.95 -0.93 3.85
C LYS A 406 17.59 0.14 2.83
N ALA A 407 18.16 1.33 2.91
CA ALA A 407 17.92 2.39 1.93
C ALA A 407 18.27 1.93 0.51
N VAL A 408 19.45 1.33 0.31
CA VAL A 408 19.89 0.88 -1.01
C VAL A 408 19.04 -0.27 -1.53
N ILE A 409 18.76 -1.28 -0.72
CA ILE A 409 17.89 -2.39 -1.13
C ILE A 409 16.51 -1.87 -1.54
N PHE A 410 15.87 -1.02 -0.73
CA PHE A 410 14.54 -0.49 -1.03
C PHE A 410 14.53 0.37 -2.29
N THR A 411 15.48 1.31 -2.43
CA THR A 411 15.54 2.18 -3.60
C THR A 411 15.84 1.38 -4.87
N THR A 412 16.82 0.47 -4.85
CA THR A 412 17.15 -0.35 -6.02
C THR A 412 15.99 -1.28 -6.40
N SER A 413 15.34 -1.93 -5.44
CA SER A 413 14.17 -2.77 -5.72
C SER A 413 12.98 -1.96 -6.23
N ALA A 414 12.74 -0.75 -5.71
CA ALA A 414 11.66 0.13 -6.15
C ALA A 414 11.89 0.62 -7.59
N THR A 415 13.08 1.13 -7.90
CA THR A 415 13.44 1.56 -9.27
C THR A 415 13.38 0.40 -10.25
N LEU A 416 13.87 -0.79 -9.87
CA LEU A 416 13.83 -1.95 -10.77
C LEU A 416 12.39 -2.38 -11.07
N ARG A 417 11.52 -2.39 -10.04
CA ARG A 417 10.12 -2.78 -10.17
C ARG A 417 9.28 -1.78 -10.96
N ASN A 418 9.49 -0.48 -10.72
CA ASN A 418 8.61 0.57 -11.23
C ASN A 418 9.11 1.16 -12.56
N ASP A 419 10.43 1.26 -12.74
CA ASP A 419 11.02 2.05 -13.82
C ASP A 419 11.80 1.20 -14.84
N VAL A 420 12.30 0.02 -14.46
CA VAL A 420 13.16 -0.79 -15.35
C VAL A 420 12.40 -1.96 -15.96
N LEU A 421 11.89 -2.89 -15.14
CA LEU A 421 11.23 -4.10 -15.64
C LEU A 421 9.99 -3.82 -16.52
N PRO A 422 9.11 -2.85 -16.19
CA PRO A 422 7.94 -2.55 -17.02
C PRO A 422 8.30 -1.94 -18.39
N ASN A 423 9.44 -1.25 -18.48
CA ASN A 423 9.87 -0.55 -19.69
C ASN A 423 10.62 -1.43 -20.69
N ILE A 424 10.87 -2.71 -20.35
CA ILE A 424 11.49 -3.68 -21.26
C ILE A 424 10.39 -4.54 -21.88
N SER A 425 9.90 -4.14 -23.06
CA SER A 425 8.82 -4.79 -23.81
C SER A 425 9.04 -6.30 -24.08
N LEU A 426 10.30 -6.72 -24.21
CA LEU A 426 10.70 -8.13 -24.38
C LEU A 426 10.45 -9.01 -23.14
N LEU A 427 10.42 -8.43 -21.94
CA LEU A 427 10.27 -9.16 -20.69
C LEU A 427 8.82 -9.22 -20.19
N GLN A 428 7.95 -8.30 -20.59
CA GLN A 428 6.55 -8.21 -20.16
C GLN A 428 5.76 -9.54 -20.14
N PRO A 429 5.80 -10.40 -21.18
CA PRO A 429 5.05 -11.67 -21.14
C PRO A 429 5.58 -12.69 -20.11
N PHE A 430 6.78 -12.49 -19.56
CA PHE A 430 7.41 -13.37 -18.58
C PHE A 430 7.47 -12.78 -17.16
N LEU A 431 7.04 -11.53 -16.96
CA LEU A 431 7.11 -10.83 -15.68
C LEU A 431 5.89 -11.14 -14.79
N THR A 432 5.90 -12.30 -14.12
CA THR A 432 4.96 -12.55 -13.02
C THR A 432 5.36 -11.79 -11.75
N PRO A 433 4.44 -11.50 -10.80
CA PRO A 433 4.76 -10.80 -9.56
C PRO A 433 5.88 -11.45 -8.73
N SER A 434 5.96 -12.78 -8.73
CA SER A 434 7.04 -13.54 -8.10
C SER A 434 8.37 -13.35 -8.83
N ILE A 435 8.39 -13.35 -10.17
CA ILE A 435 9.60 -13.10 -10.97
C ILE A 435 10.09 -11.67 -10.80
N VAL A 436 9.19 -10.68 -10.75
CA VAL A 436 9.54 -9.28 -10.50
C VAL A 436 10.15 -9.11 -9.10
N SER A 437 9.59 -9.77 -8.09
CA SER A 437 10.11 -9.71 -6.71
C SER A 437 11.44 -10.45 -6.56
N LEU A 438 11.58 -11.60 -7.24
CA LEU A 438 12.80 -12.40 -7.31
C LEU A 438 13.94 -11.62 -7.95
N THR A 439 13.72 -11.10 -9.16
CA THR A 439 14.70 -10.32 -9.91
C THR A 439 15.03 -8.99 -9.21
N GLY A 440 14.00 -8.32 -8.66
CA GLY A 440 14.13 -7.14 -7.81
C GLY A 440 15.02 -7.36 -6.59
N GLY A 441 14.84 -8.48 -5.90
CA GLY A 441 15.64 -8.86 -4.75
C GLY A 441 17.07 -9.27 -5.12
N ALA A 442 17.25 -10.04 -6.20
CA ALA A 442 18.56 -10.50 -6.65
C ALA A 442 19.45 -9.33 -7.13
N VAL A 443 18.89 -8.42 -7.93
CA VAL A 443 19.62 -7.24 -8.43
C VAL A 443 19.92 -6.26 -7.29
N ALA A 444 18.94 -5.98 -6.42
CA ALA A 444 19.17 -5.12 -5.25
C ALA A 444 20.19 -5.73 -4.29
N GLY A 445 20.18 -7.05 -4.09
CA GLY A 445 21.20 -7.78 -3.33
C GLY A 445 22.59 -7.66 -3.95
N GLY A 446 22.69 -7.82 -5.28
CA GLY A 446 23.95 -7.66 -6.02
C GLY A 446 24.53 -6.24 -5.92
N VAL A 447 23.69 -5.21 -6.03
CA VAL A 447 24.10 -3.81 -5.82
C VAL A 447 24.52 -3.58 -4.37
N ASN A 448 23.76 -4.09 -3.42
CA ASN A 448 24.07 -3.99 -2.00
C ASN A 448 25.37 -4.72 -1.60
N ALA A 449 25.78 -5.77 -2.34
CA ALA A 449 27.02 -6.50 -2.10
C ALA A 449 28.27 -5.60 -2.15
N PHE A 450 28.25 -4.53 -2.95
CA PHE A 450 29.34 -3.54 -3.00
C PHE A 450 29.51 -2.76 -1.69
N LEU A 451 28.42 -2.57 -0.94
CA LEU A 451 28.45 -1.91 0.37
C LEU A 451 28.72 -2.89 1.49
N VAL A 452 28.22 -4.11 1.36
CA VAL A 452 28.37 -5.18 2.35
C VAL A 452 29.79 -5.74 2.37
N ALA A 453 30.45 -5.89 1.22
CA ALA A 453 31.75 -6.57 1.14
C ALA A 453 32.84 -5.93 2.04
N PRO A 454 33.05 -4.59 2.06
CA PRO A 454 34.01 -3.96 2.97
C PRO A 454 33.68 -4.20 4.46
N VAL A 455 32.39 -4.15 4.79
CA VAL A 455 31.90 -4.29 6.17
C VAL A 455 32.06 -5.74 6.66
N GLU A 456 31.69 -6.71 5.83
CA GLU A 456 31.89 -8.14 6.10
C GLU A 456 33.38 -8.48 6.19
N LEU A 457 34.23 -7.90 5.34
CA LEU A 457 35.67 -8.12 5.38
C LEU A 457 36.27 -7.68 6.71
N VAL A 458 35.97 -6.45 7.16
CA VAL A 458 36.46 -5.94 8.45
C VAL A 458 35.95 -6.81 9.59
N ARG A 459 34.66 -7.20 9.57
CA ARG A 459 34.09 -8.11 10.57
C ARG A 459 34.81 -9.46 10.59
N ASN A 460 34.97 -10.12 9.44
CA ASN A 460 35.58 -11.44 9.34
C ASN A 460 37.01 -11.42 9.87
N ARG A 461 37.80 -10.39 9.51
CA ARG A 461 39.18 -10.22 10.00
C ARG A 461 39.28 -10.00 11.50
N LEU A 462 38.32 -9.29 12.09
CA LEU A 462 38.22 -9.16 13.56
C LEU A 462 37.80 -10.47 14.23
N GLN A 463 36.97 -11.28 13.58
CA GLN A 463 36.46 -12.55 14.12
C GLN A 463 37.48 -13.70 14.08
N VAL A 464 38.43 -13.67 13.12
CA VAL A 464 39.60 -14.58 13.09
C VAL A 464 40.46 -14.43 14.34
N GLN A 465 40.56 -13.22 14.87
CA GLN A 465 41.38 -12.96 16.04
C GLN A 465 40.76 -13.64 17.23
N TYR A 466 41.55 -14.51 17.84
CA TYR A 466 41.18 -15.27 19.03
C TYR A 466 42.27 -15.04 20.08
N ASP A 467 41.90 -15.09 21.35
CA ASP A 467 42.72 -14.77 22.52
C ASP A 467 42.84 -13.25 22.83
N ASN A 468 42.77 -12.93 24.12
CA ASN A 468 42.68 -11.57 24.64
C ASN A 468 44.04 -10.89 24.89
N HIS A 469 45.17 -11.58 24.64
CA HIS A 469 46.49 -11.02 24.85
C HIS A 469 46.75 -9.83 23.92
N VAL A 470 47.04 -8.67 24.51
CA VAL A 470 47.23 -7.41 23.78
C VAL A 470 48.40 -7.48 22.79
N ALA A 471 49.43 -8.28 23.09
CA ALA A 471 50.62 -8.45 22.27
C ALA A 471 50.38 -9.25 20.96
N SER A 472 49.35 -10.12 20.89
CA SER A 472 49.05 -10.93 19.70
C SER A 472 47.91 -10.39 18.83
N ARG A 473 47.31 -9.26 19.23
CA ARG A 473 46.19 -8.63 18.50
C ARG A 473 46.69 -7.88 17.25
N ARG A 474 46.46 -8.45 16.08
CA ARG A 474 46.73 -7.81 14.77
C ARG A 474 45.92 -6.52 14.52
N TYR A 475 44.79 -6.32 15.19
CA TYR A 475 43.85 -5.21 14.97
C TYR A 475 43.29 -4.76 16.33
N ARG A 476 43.26 -3.46 16.55
CA ARG A 476 42.74 -2.86 17.80
C ARG A 476 41.23 -2.66 17.78
N GLY A 477 40.63 -2.64 16.60
CA GLY A 477 39.21 -2.42 16.38
C GLY A 477 38.88 -2.29 14.89
N ALA A 478 37.61 -2.01 14.57
CA ALA A 478 37.12 -1.92 13.19
C ALA A 478 37.82 -0.83 12.38
N TYR A 479 37.96 0.37 12.94
CA TYR A 479 38.64 1.48 12.28
C TYR A 479 40.12 1.15 11.98
N HIS A 480 40.84 0.64 12.97
CA HIS A 480 42.24 0.22 12.78
C HIS A 480 42.37 -0.87 11.72
N CYS A 481 41.47 -1.86 11.72
CA CYS A 481 41.44 -2.92 10.70
C CYS A 481 41.22 -2.33 9.30
N LEU A 482 40.23 -1.45 9.13
CA LEU A 482 39.94 -0.77 7.86
C LEU A 482 41.17 0.02 7.36
N THR A 483 41.75 0.88 8.20
CA THR A 483 42.92 1.68 7.82
C THR A 483 44.13 0.82 7.49
N GLN A 484 44.32 -0.28 8.22
CA GLN A 484 45.44 -1.18 7.99
C GLN A 484 45.27 -1.94 6.68
N VAL A 485 44.07 -2.45 6.37
CA VAL A 485 43.78 -3.10 5.07
C VAL A 485 44.07 -2.14 3.92
N ILE A 486 43.58 -0.91 3.99
CA ILE A 486 43.80 0.09 2.92
C ILE A 486 45.29 0.37 2.73
N ARG A 487 46.05 0.54 3.82
CA ARG A 487 47.49 0.81 3.78
C ARG A 487 48.31 -0.39 3.31
N THR A 488 47.98 -1.60 3.76
CA THR A 488 48.81 -2.78 3.51
C THR A 488 48.40 -3.57 2.29
N GLU A 489 47.14 -3.54 1.86
CA GLU A 489 46.60 -4.36 0.76
C GLU A 489 46.01 -3.50 -0.38
N GLY A 490 45.81 -2.20 -0.15
CA GLY A 490 45.22 -1.28 -1.11
C GLY A 490 43.69 -1.17 -0.96
N VAL A 491 43.13 -0.15 -1.59
CA VAL A 491 41.68 0.17 -1.49
C VAL A 491 40.81 -0.95 -2.09
N LEU A 492 41.23 -1.54 -3.20
CA LEU A 492 40.48 -2.61 -3.87
C LEU A 492 40.37 -3.89 -3.02
N ALA A 493 41.25 -4.08 -2.04
CA ALA A 493 41.19 -5.23 -1.14
C ALA A 493 39.91 -5.26 -0.30
N LEU A 494 39.23 -4.14 -0.12
CA LEU A 494 37.94 -4.07 0.59
C LEU A 494 36.82 -4.85 -0.12
N TRP A 495 36.94 -5.08 -1.43
CA TRP A 495 35.99 -5.86 -2.23
C TRP A 495 36.49 -7.27 -2.54
N LYS A 496 37.50 -7.76 -1.80
CA LYS A 496 37.97 -9.14 -1.93
C LYS A 496 36.81 -10.10 -1.64
N GLY A 497 36.54 -11.03 -2.56
CA GLY A 497 35.41 -11.96 -2.44
C GLY A 497 34.05 -11.41 -2.88
N LEU A 498 34.00 -10.22 -3.53
CA LEU A 498 32.76 -9.62 -4.03
C LEU A 498 32.00 -10.56 -4.98
N THR A 499 32.67 -11.22 -5.92
CA THR A 499 32.02 -12.17 -6.85
C THR A 499 31.30 -13.29 -6.10
N THR A 500 31.93 -13.86 -5.07
CA THR A 500 31.30 -14.89 -4.24
C THR A 500 30.14 -14.34 -3.43
N THR A 501 30.25 -13.08 -2.98
CA THR A 501 29.18 -12.37 -2.25
C THR A 501 27.95 -12.18 -3.13
N VAL A 502 28.13 -11.70 -4.37
CA VAL A 502 27.04 -11.51 -5.33
C VAL A 502 26.36 -12.83 -5.69
N ILE A 503 27.14 -13.89 -5.97
CA ILE A 503 26.59 -15.22 -6.29
C ILE A 503 25.80 -15.79 -5.11
N ARG A 504 26.38 -15.71 -3.89
CA ARG A 504 25.71 -16.13 -2.65
C ARG A 504 24.36 -15.43 -2.49
N ASP A 505 24.33 -14.11 -2.67
CA ASP A 505 23.13 -13.30 -2.44
C ASP A 505 22.07 -13.55 -3.52
N ALA A 506 22.46 -13.61 -4.79
CA ALA A 506 21.53 -13.88 -5.88
C ALA A 506 20.88 -15.27 -5.75
N LEU A 507 21.69 -16.33 -5.57
CA LEU A 507 21.18 -17.69 -5.45
C LEU A 507 20.41 -17.91 -4.15
N GLY A 508 20.93 -17.35 -3.04
CA GLY A 508 20.28 -17.45 -1.75
C GLY A 508 18.88 -16.82 -1.76
N VAL A 509 18.77 -15.58 -2.25
CA VAL A 509 17.48 -14.87 -2.36
C VAL A 509 16.51 -15.62 -3.27
N ALA A 510 17.00 -16.20 -4.37
CA ALA A 510 16.16 -17.01 -5.25
C ALA A 510 15.56 -18.22 -4.54
N CYS A 511 16.40 -19.00 -3.86
CA CYS A 511 15.93 -20.17 -3.12
C CYS A 511 15.08 -19.79 -1.90
N TYR A 512 15.29 -18.62 -1.30
CA TYR A 512 14.43 -18.10 -0.23
C TYR A 512 12.99 -17.95 -0.70
N PHE A 513 12.78 -17.21 -1.79
CA PHE A 513 11.43 -16.96 -2.31
C PHE A 513 10.75 -18.23 -2.81
N LEU A 514 11.49 -19.12 -3.48
CA LEU A 514 10.96 -20.42 -3.89
C LEU A 514 10.50 -21.26 -2.68
N GLY A 515 11.32 -21.32 -1.63
CA GLY A 515 10.96 -22.02 -0.39
C GLY A 515 9.79 -21.38 0.36
N PHE A 516 9.77 -20.04 0.40
CA PHE A 516 8.70 -19.27 1.02
C PHE A 516 7.36 -19.45 0.30
N ASP A 517 7.33 -19.29 -1.02
CA ASP A 517 6.10 -19.41 -1.82
C ASP A 517 5.56 -20.84 -1.78
N PHE A 518 6.44 -21.84 -1.89
CA PHE A 518 6.06 -23.25 -1.76
C PHE A 518 5.39 -23.55 -0.41
N ALA A 519 6.02 -23.11 0.69
CA ALA A 519 5.49 -23.32 2.03
C ALA A 519 4.19 -22.53 2.25
N ARG A 520 4.15 -21.26 1.83
CA ARG A 520 2.96 -20.40 1.95
C ARG A 520 1.77 -21.00 1.23
N GLN A 521 1.91 -21.40 -0.04
CA GLN A 521 0.81 -22.00 -0.82
C GLN A 521 0.26 -23.27 -0.16
N ARG A 522 1.14 -24.17 0.32
CA ARG A 522 0.73 -25.41 0.97
C ARG A 522 0.07 -25.18 2.34
N LEU A 523 0.58 -24.24 3.12
CA LEU A 523 0.04 -23.93 4.46
C LEU A 523 -1.27 -23.16 4.37
N THR A 524 -1.40 -22.19 3.45
CA THR A 524 -2.67 -21.50 3.18
C THR A 524 -3.73 -22.47 2.66
N ALA A 525 -3.38 -23.38 1.73
CA ALA A 525 -4.31 -24.40 1.24
C ALA A 525 -4.78 -25.38 2.34
N SER A 526 -4.01 -25.57 3.40
CA SER A 526 -4.39 -26.43 4.52
C SER A 526 -5.42 -25.80 5.47
N GLY A 527 -5.54 -24.46 5.50
CA GLY A 527 -6.48 -23.72 6.35
C GLY A 527 -6.30 -23.90 7.88
N ARG A 528 -5.26 -24.62 8.34
CA ARG A 528 -5.09 -25.04 9.74
C ARG A 528 -4.32 -24.05 10.62
N LEU A 529 -3.59 -23.10 10.03
CA LEU A 529 -2.75 -22.14 10.76
C LEU A 529 -3.30 -20.73 10.60
N SER A 530 -3.14 -19.89 11.62
CA SER A 530 -3.41 -18.45 11.49
C SER A 530 -2.52 -17.82 10.43
N GLU A 531 -2.91 -16.67 9.89
CA GLU A 531 -2.12 -15.95 8.88
C GLU A 531 -0.70 -15.66 9.37
N THR A 532 -0.56 -15.19 10.62
CA THR A 532 0.75 -14.93 11.24
C THR A 532 1.58 -16.20 11.38
N ALA A 533 0.98 -17.31 11.81
CA ALA A 533 1.68 -18.59 11.94
C ALA A 533 2.11 -19.15 10.58
N THR A 534 1.27 -18.96 9.55
CA THR A 534 1.57 -19.33 8.16
C THR A 534 2.76 -18.53 7.63
N LEU A 535 2.77 -17.21 7.82
CA LEU A 535 3.87 -16.34 7.39
C LEU A 535 5.18 -16.65 8.12
N LEU A 536 5.14 -16.90 9.44
CA LEU A 536 6.33 -17.28 10.21
C LEU A 536 6.90 -18.63 9.75
N THR A 537 6.03 -19.62 9.51
CA THR A 537 6.44 -20.96 9.07
C THR A 537 6.97 -20.91 7.64
N ALA A 538 6.31 -20.21 6.73
CA ALA A 538 6.80 -19.99 5.36
C ALA A 538 8.14 -19.24 5.36
N GLY A 539 8.30 -18.24 6.22
CA GLY A 539 9.55 -17.51 6.44
C GLY A 539 10.69 -18.42 6.91
N ALA A 540 10.40 -19.36 7.81
CA ALA A 540 11.37 -20.36 8.27
C ALA A 540 11.79 -21.32 7.14
N PHE A 541 10.84 -21.81 6.34
CA PHE A 541 11.12 -22.62 5.16
C PHE A 541 11.97 -21.86 4.13
N GLY A 542 11.62 -20.61 3.82
CA GLY A 542 12.44 -19.76 2.96
C GLY A 542 13.86 -19.59 3.51
N GLY A 543 14.02 -19.37 4.83
CA GLY A 543 15.33 -19.26 5.48
C GLY A 543 16.16 -20.54 5.40
N ILE A 544 15.53 -21.71 5.54
CA ILE A 544 16.18 -23.01 5.36
C ILE A 544 16.63 -23.19 3.91
N SER A 545 15.75 -22.90 2.95
CA SER A 545 16.06 -22.97 1.52
C SER A 545 17.19 -22.03 1.10
N PHE A 546 17.23 -20.81 1.66
CA PHE A 546 18.34 -19.87 1.48
C PHE A 546 19.67 -20.49 1.90
N TRP A 547 19.76 -20.94 3.16
CA TRP A 547 21.03 -21.42 3.71
C TRP A 547 21.47 -22.76 3.13
N ALA A 548 20.55 -23.60 2.67
CA ALA A 548 20.88 -24.85 1.98
C ALA A 548 21.77 -24.61 0.74
N VAL A 549 21.53 -23.52 0.01
CA VAL A 549 22.28 -23.17 -1.20
C VAL A 549 23.37 -22.14 -0.94
N ALA A 550 23.12 -21.16 -0.06
CA ALA A 550 24.05 -20.05 0.17
C ALA A 550 25.25 -20.43 1.04
N LEU A 551 25.13 -21.43 1.93
CA LEU A 551 26.19 -21.78 2.89
C LEU A 551 27.54 -22.15 2.25
N PRO A 552 27.65 -22.98 1.20
CA PRO A 552 28.93 -23.26 0.56
C PRO A 552 29.62 -21.99 0.04
N PHE A 553 28.85 -21.08 -0.57
CA PHE A 553 29.38 -19.80 -1.06
C PHE A 553 29.77 -18.88 0.10
N ASP A 554 28.98 -18.82 1.18
CA ASP A 554 29.28 -18.00 2.35
C ASP A 554 30.56 -18.46 3.06
N THR A 555 30.80 -19.78 3.14
CA THR A 555 32.03 -20.34 3.71
C THR A 555 33.26 -19.92 2.89
N VAL A 556 33.20 -20.09 1.56
CA VAL A 556 34.31 -19.70 0.66
C VAL A 556 34.54 -18.19 0.68
N LYS A 557 33.46 -17.40 0.64
CA LYS A 557 33.50 -15.94 0.76
C LYS A 557 34.18 -15.50 2.05
N SER A 558 33.79 -16.08 3.17
CA SER A 558 34.32 -15.70 4.49
C SER A 558 35.81 -16.01 4.58
N LEU A 559 36.25 -17.17 4.07
CA LEU A 559 37.68 -17.51 3.97
C LEU A 559 38.46 -16.51 3.12
N ILE A 560 37.98 -16.20 1.91
CA ILE A 560 38.61 -15.23 1.01
C ILE A 560 38.74 -13.83 1.66
N GLN A 561 37.69 -13.36 2.34
CA GLN A 561 37.66 -12.03 3.00
C GLN A 561 38.54 -11.96 4.26
N ALA A 562 38.59 -13.05 5.01
CA ALA A 562 39.43 -13.17 6.20
C ALA A 562 40.93 -13.23 5.88
N ASP A 563 41.26 -13.73 4.68
CA ASP A 563 42.62 -13.96 4.24
C ASP A 563 43.33 -12.66 3.82
N GLY A 564 44.59 -12.51 4.19
CA GLY A 564 45.39 -11.28 4.00
C GLY A 564 46.01 -11.14 2.61
N ARG A 565 47.05 -10.29 2.50
CA ARG A 565 47.81 -10.01 1.25
C ARG A 565 48.48 -11.25 0.64
N GLU A 566 49.03 -12.13 1.46
CA GLU A 566 49.70 -13.38 1.04
C GLU A 566 48.71 -14.55 0.90
N GLY A 567 47.43 -14.24 0.70
CA GLY A 567 46.34 -15.15 0.95
C GLY A 567 46.32 -16.42 0.10
N LYS A 568 46.10 -17.55 0.76
CA LYS A 568 45.84 -18.88 0.19
C LYS A 568 44.56 -18.96 -0.64
N TYR A 569 43.62 -18.04 -0.44
CA TYR A 569 42.29 -18.02 -1.05
C TYR A 569 42.09 -16.74 -1.89
N THR A 570 42.06 -16.89 -3.22
CA THR A 570 42.07 -15.76 -4.18
C THR A 570 40.84 -15.69 -5.08
N GLY A 571 40.11 -16.80 -5.26
CA GLY A 571 38.91 -16.84 -6.12
C GLY A 571 37.95 -17.96 -5.73
N LEU A 572 36.70 -17.88 -6.21
CA LEU A 572 35.65 -18.84 -5.85
C LEU A 572 36.04 -20.28 -6.21
N ILE A 573 36.38 -20.53 -7.48
CA ILE A 573 36.67 -21.88 -7.96
C ILE A 573 37.93 -22.44 -7.28
N SER A 574 39.02 -21.68 -7.26
CA SER A 574 40.29 -22.11 -6.66
C SER A 574 40.16 -22.42 -5.16
N SER A 575 39.44 -21.57 -4.43
CA SER A 575 39.21 -21.75 -2.99
C SER A 575 38.30 -22.94 -2.71
N THR A 576 37.23 -23.13 -3.49
CA THR A 576 36.36 -24.31 -3.38
C THR A 576 37.11 -25.60 -3.65
N THR A 577 37.85 -25.69 -4.77
CA THR A 577 38.63 -26.89 -5.11
C THR A 577 39.65 -27.20 -4.03
N ARG A 578 40.33 -26.18 -3.49
CA ARG A 578 41.29 -26.35 -2.40
C ARG A 578 40.62 -26.88 -1.13
N LEU A 579 39.53 -26.26 -0.71
CA LEU A 579 38.83 -26.64 0.52
C LEU A 579 38.29 -28.08 0.45
N VAL A 580 37.77 -28.48 -0.72
CA VAL A 580 37.32 -29.86 -0.96
C VAL A 580 38.49 -30.86 -0.96
N ARG A 581 39.65 -30.49 -1.51
CA ARG A 581 40.86 -31.33 -1.45
C ARG A 581 41.43 -31.49 -0.04
N GLU A 582 41.38 -30.44 0.78
CA GLU A 582 41.97 -30.44 2.12
C GLU A 582 41.09 -31.16 3.17
N GLY A 583 39.77 -31.16 3.03
CA GLY A 583 38.89 -31.74 4.06
C GLY A 583 37.54 -32.23 3.57
N GLY A 584 37.35 -32.40 2.25
CA GLY A 584 36.12 -32.89 1.64
C GLY A 584 35.00 -31.84 1.57
N VAL A 585 33.88 -32.24 0.97
CA VAL A 585 32.70 -31.38 0.73
C VAL A 585 32.09 -30.87 2.04
N VAL A 586 32.21 -31.62 3.14
CA VAL A 586 31.67 -31.24 4.46
C VAL A 586 32.24 -29.91 4.97
N GLN A 587 33.47 -29.54 4.56
CA GLN A 587 34.07 -28.24 4.94
C GLN A 587 33.26 -27.05 4.42
N LEU A 588 32.60 -27.18 3.25
CA LEU A 588 31.78 -26.12 2.67
C LEU A 588 30.54 -25.80 3.53
N PHE A 589 30.06 -26.78 4.29
CA PHE A 589 28.87 -26.67 5.14
C PHE A 589 29.22 -26.45 6.62
N ARG A 590 30.47 -26.11 6.95
CA ARG A 590 30.84 -25.79 8.33
C ARG A 590 30.11 -24.55 8.82
N GLY A 591 29.63 -24.63 10.07
CA GLY A 591 28.82 -23.58 10.68
C GLY A 591 27.33 -23.65 10.33
N TRP A 592 26.85 -24.73 9.70
CA TRP A 592 25.43 -24.90 9.37
C TRP A 592 24.53 -24.74 10.61
N GLN A 593 24.89 -25.31 11.77
CA GLN A 593 24.05 -25.19 12.98
C GLN A 593 23.79 -23.72 13.32
N ALA A 594 24.84 -22.89 13.29
CA ALA A 594 24.72 -21.46 13.55
C ALA A 594 23.90 -20.74 12.48
N ALA A 595 24.05 -21.13 11.20
CA ALA A 595 23.32 -20.53 10.08
C ALA A 595 21.82 -20.81 10.14
N PHE A 596 21.42 -22.07 10.37
CA PHE A 596 20.02 -22.47 10.43
C PHE A 596 19.34 -22.04 11.73
N SER A 597 20.03 -22.09 12.88
CA SER A 597 19.48 -21.63 14.16
C SER A 597 19.25 -20.12 14.22
N ARG A 598 19.91 -19.33 13.37
CA ARG A 598 19.73 -17.87 13.29
C ARG A 598 18.34 -17.47 12.74
N GLY A 599 17.76 -18.28 11.86
CA GLY A 599 16.59 -17.89 11.06
C GLY A 599 15.38 -17.46 11.91
N VAL A 600 14.99 -18.30 12.87
CA VAL A 600 13.80 -18.08 13.71
C VAL A 600 13.96 -16.85 14.63
N PRO A 601 15.05 -16.70 15.42
CA PRO A 601 15.27 -15.50 16.23
C PRO A 601 15.31 -14.22 15.38
N SER A 602 15.94 -14.30 14.20
CA SER A 602 16.05 -13.16 13.29
C SER A 602 14.68 -12.71 12.79
N ALA A 603 13.82 -13.63 12.37
CA ALA A 603 12.47 -13.29 11.91
C ALA A 603 11.63 -12.68 13.03
N ALA A 604 11.60 -13.32 14.20
CA ALA A 604 10.81 -12.87 15.35
C ALA A 604 11.16 -11.43 15.78
N ILE A 605 12.46 -11.14 15.98
CA ILE A 605 12.88 -9.80 16.39
C ILE A 605 12.69 -8.75 15.30
N THR A 606 12.84 -9.14 14.02
CA THR A 606 12.67 -8.21 12.88
C THR A 606 11.23 -7.71 12.84
N PHE A 607 10.25 -8.62 12.88
CA PHE A 607 8.83 -8.26 12.85
C PHE A 607 8.40 -7.46 14.08
N TRP A 608 8.77 -7.92 15.27
CA TRP A 608 8.43 -7.23 16.52
C TRP A 608 9.01 -5.81 16.57
N SER A 609 10.28 -5.65 16.20
CA SER A 609 10.95 -4.35 16.22
C SER A 609 10.44 -3.42 15.14
N PHE A 610 10.09 -3.93 13.95
CA PHE A 610 9.51 -3.14 12.87
C PHE A 610 8.14 -2.60 13.27
N ASP A 611 7.25 -3.46 13.79
CA ASP A 611 5.92 -3.07 14.25
C ASP A 611 6.01 -1.99 15.36
N ARG A 612 6.90 -2.19 16.33
CA ARG A 612 7.07 -1.22 17.43
C ARG A 612 7.68 0.11 16.96
N ALA A 613 8.67 0.05 16.05
CA ALA A 613 9.31 1.25 15.50
C ALA A 613 8.34 2.06 14.61
N SER A 614 7.54 1.40 13.79
CA SER A 614 6.51 2.05 12.98
C SER A 614 5.48 2.75 13.87
N LYS A 615 4.95 2.06 14.90
CA LYS A 615 4.01 2.66 15.88
C LYS A 615 4.60 3.88 16.61
N LEU A 616 5.89 3.86 16.95
CA LEU A 616 6.58 4.99 17.57
C LEU A 616 6.79 6.15 16.59
N LEU A 617 7.12 5.87 15.33
CA LEU A 617 7.28 6.88 14.28
C LEU A 617 5.95 7.47 13.78
N ASP A 618 4.84 6.78 14.02
CA ASP A 618 3.49 7.28 13.78
C ASP A 618 2.96 8.14 14.92
N ALA A 619 3.52 8.00 16.13
CA ALA A 619 3.24 8.84 17.29
C ALA A 619 4.10 10.12 17.37
N LEU A 620 5.09 10.26 16.48
CA LEU A 620 6.01 11.41 16.34
C LEU A 620 5.68 12.25 15.12
#